data_AF-A0A1F5YDC7-F1
#
_entry.id   AF-A0A1F5YDC7-F1
#
_cell.length_a   1.000
_cell.length_b   1.000
_cell.length_c   1.000
_cell.angle_alpha   90.00
_cell.angle_beta   90.00
_cell.angle_gamma   90.00
#
_symmetry.space_group_name_H-M   'P 1'
#
loop_
_entity.id
_entity.type
_entity.pdbx_description
1 polymer ?
#
loop_
_entity_poly.entity_id
_entity_poly.type
_entity_poly.pdbx_seq_one_letter_code
_entity_poly.pdbx_strand_id
1 'polypeptide(L)'
;MFSKAIGGLAAMLIFVLAVSALAQQSGADRKKAAEESFRKMIEFIGLDEQQATEAGKLFEARFHELSEITAKVQSGDLSQQEAGEQLAASFKTYREKFEKLLTGEQKTRLGQWENQTPARAGKKRSDLNDSERASQQESATGRT
;
A
#
# COMPACT_ATOMS: atom_id res chain seq x y z
N MET A 1 19.14 61.44 -10.71
CA MET A 1 18.19 60.80 -11.65
C MET A 1 18.27 59.30 -11.41
N PHE A 2 17.26 58.74 -10.75
CA PHE A 2 17.19 57.32 -10.41
C PHE A 2 16.48 56.57 -11.55
N SER A 3 17.18 55.71 -12.27
CA SER A 3 16.52 54.66 -13.07
C SER A 3 16.74 53.32 -12.38
N LYS A 4 15.69 52.87 -11.72
CA LYS A 4 15.43 51.51 -11.25
C LYS A 4 15.09 50.61 -12.44
N ALA A 5 15.45 49.33 -12.33
CA ALA A 5 14.64 48.13 -12.66
C ALA A 5 15.43 47.03 -13.39
N ILE A 6 16.16 46.21 -12.63
CA ILE A 6 16.35 44.79 -12.97
C ILE A 6 16.05 44.04 -11.68
N GLY A 7 14.86 43.46 -11.58
CA GLY A 7 14.41 42.81 -10.36
C GLY A 7 13.02 42.24 -10.53
N GLY A 8 12.88 41.23 -11.38
CA GLY A 8 11.57 40.61 -11.59
C GLY A 8 11.63 39.49 -12.61
N LEU A 9 12.35 38.40 -12.33
CA LEU A 9 12.13 37.10 -12.99
C LEU A 9 12.84 35.91 -12.33
N ALA A 10 13.87 36.14 -11.50
CA ALA A 10 14.64 35.04 -10.92
C ALA A 10 14.00 34.33 -9.70
N ALA A 11 13.01 34.93 -9.04
CA ALA A 11 12.44 34.36 -7.79
C ALA A 11 11.32 33.32 -8.02
N MET A 12 10.73 33.23 -9.22
CA MET A 12 9.60 32.32 -9.48
C MET A 12 10.05 30.91 -9.94
N LEU A 13 11.31 30.75 -10.35
CA LEU A 13 11.89 29.47 -10.78
C LEU A 13 12.46 28.62 -9.63
N ILE A 14 12.73 29.23 -8.47
CA ILE A 14 13.31 28.52 -7.31
C ILE A 14 12.21 27.79 -6.50
N PHE A 15 10.98 28.31 -6.49
CA PHE A 15 9.88 27.70 -5.72
C PHE A 15 9.31 26.43 -6.38
N VAL A 16 9.29 26.36 -7.72
CA VAL A 16 8.82 25.18 -8.47
C VAL A 16 9.79 24.00 -8.30
N LEU A 17 11.11 24.25 -8.30
CA LEU A 17 12.12 23.19 -8.11
C LEU A 17 12.11 22.59 -6.70
N ALA A 18 11.84 23.39 -5.66
CA ALA A 18 11.77 22.90 -4.28
C ALA A 18 10.54 22.00 -4.02
N VAL A 19 9.39 22.30 -4.65
CA VAL A 19 8.18 21.47 -4.56
C VAL A 19 8.39 20.13 -5.28
N SER A 20 9.06 20.12 -6.43
CA SER A 20 9.40 18.88 -7.13
C SER A 20 10.37 17.99 -6.34
N ALA A 21 11.39 18.57 -5.69
CA ALA A 21 12.33 17.81 -4.87
C ALA A 21 11.68 17.17 -3.63
N LEU A 22 10.76 17.89 -2.96
CA LEU A 22 10.02 17.37 -1.81
C LEU A 22 9.00 16.28 -2.22
N ALA A 23 8.36 16.43 -3.37
CA ALA A 23 7.51 15.40 -3.96
C ALA A 23 8.32 14.14 -4.33
N GLN A 24 9.51 14.31 -4.91
CA GLN A 24 10.43 13.21 -5.24
C GLN A 24 10.95 12.48 -3.98
N GLN A 25 11.29 13.22 -2.92
CA GLN A 25 11.73 12.63 -1.66
C GLN A 25 10.61 11.81 -1.00
N SER A 26 9.38 12.35 -0.96
CA SER A 26 8.23 11.61 -0.44
C SER A 26 7.88 10.36 -1.26
N GLY A 27 8.12 10.38 -2.58
CA GLY A 27 7.95 9.21 -3.45
C GLY A 27 9.01 8.12 -3.21
N ALA A 28 10.27 8.52 -3.05
CA ALA A 28 11.38 7.61 -2.78
C ALA A 28 11.24 6.92 -1.41
N ASP A 29 10.82 7.65 -0.38
CA ASP A 29 10.59 7.08 0.95
C ASP A 29 9.40 6.11 0.95
N ARG A 30 8.32 6.42 0.22
CA ARG A 30 7.19 5.50 0.02
C ARG A 30 7.60 4.23 -0.71
N LYS A 31 8.45 4.34 -1.73
CA LYS A 31 8.99 3.17 -2.46
C LYS A 31 9.81 2.28 -1.54
N LYS A 32 10.75 2.85 -0.78
CA LYS A 32 11.56 2.10 0.18
C LYS A 32 10.71 1.38 1.23
N ALA A 33 9.72 2.06 1.80
CA ALA A 33 8.82 1.44 2.78
C ALA A 33 8.00 0.29 2.18
N ALA A 34 7.54 0.45 0.93
CA ALA A 34 6.84 -0.61 0.21
C ALA A 34 7.74 -1.81 -0.10
N GLU A 35 8.99 -1.56 -0.53
CA GLU A 35 10.00 -2.59 -0.78
C GLU A 35 10.38 -3.35 0.49
N GLU A 36 10.55 -2.65 1.62
CA GLU A 36 10.82 -3.28 2.91
C GLU A 36 9.65 -4.16 3.36
N SER A 37 8.43 -3.67 3.19
CA SER A 37 7.22 -4.43 3.53
C SER A 37 7.09 -5.68 2.64
N PHE A 38 7.40 -5.55 1.35
CA PHE A 38 7.44 -6.66 0.41
C PHE A 38 8.53 -7.67 0.78
N ARG A 39 9.74 -7.22 1.14
CA ARG A 39 10.84 -8.08 1.59
C ARG A 39 10.44 -8.89 2.82
N LYS A 40 9.85 -8.25 3.83
CA LYS A 40 9.38 -8.95 5.05
C LYS A 40 8.29 -9.98 4.73
N MET A 41 7.40 -9.67 3.78
CA MET A 41 6.36 -10.59 3.34
C MET A 41 6.94 -11.82 2.64
N ILE A 42 7.88 -11.66 1.69
CA ILE A 42 8.47 -12.81 0.98
C ILE A 42 9.27 -13.71 1.91
N GLU A 43 9.95 -13.12 2.91
CA GLU A 43 10.69 -13.85 3.95
C GLU A 43 9.75 -14.64 4.85
N PHE A 44 8.66 -14.03 5.32
CA PHE A 44 7.67 -14.69 6.16
C PHE A 44 6.96 -15.85 5.45
N ILE A 45 6.59 -15.65 4.18
CA ILE A 45 5.94 -16.69 3.38
C ILE A 45 6.94 -17.82 3.07
N GLY A 46 8.23 -17.50 2.94
CA GLY A 46 9.28 -18.44 2.57
C GLY A 46 9.24 -18.74 1.08
N LEU A 47 9.28 -17.70 0.25
CA LEU A 47 9.42 -17.87 -1.20
C LEU A 47 10.82 -18.35 -1.56
N ASP A 48 10.90 -19.28 -2.52
CA ASP A 48 12.18 -19.62 -3.15
C ASP A 48 12.66 -18.48 -4.09
N GLU A 49 13.88 -18.63 -4.61
CA GLU A 49 14.52 -17.60 -5.46
C GLU A 49 13.73 -17.31 -6.75
N GLN A 50 13.14 -18.33 -7.36
CA GLN A 50 12.37 -18.18 -8.59
C GLN A 50 11.03 -17.50 -8.29
N GLN A 51 10.33 -17.92 -7.25
CA GLN A 51 9.10 -17.31 -6.76
C GLN A 51 9.32 -15.85 -6.36
N ALA A 52 10.40 -15.56 -5.64
CA ALA A 52 10.76 -14.22 -5.21
C ALA A 52 11.07 -13.30 -6.40
N THR A 53 11.73 -13.82 -7.43
CA THR A 53 12.02 -13.07 -8.67
C THR A 53 10.73 -12.70 -9.41
N GLU A 54 9.83 -13.66 -9.63
CA GLU A 54 8.55 -13.40 -10.30
C GLU A 54 7.63 -12.50 -9.47
N ALA A 55 7.61 -12.70 -8.15
CA ALA A 55 6.90 -11.83 -7.22
C ALA A 55 7.44 -10.39 -7.27
N GLY A 56 8.75 -10.22 -7.37
CA GLY A 56 9.40 -8.90 -7.51
C GLY A 56 8.92 -8.16 -8.74
N LYS A 57 8.86 -8.84 -9.90
CA LYS A 57 8.32 -8.25 -11.14
C LYS A 57 6.87 -7.82 -11.00
N LEU A 58 6.04 -8.65 -10.35
CA LEU A 58 4.63 -8.29 -10.08
C LEU A 58 4.52 -7.09 -9.15
N PHE A 59 5.37 -7.00 -8.13
CA PHE A 59 5.42 -5.89 -7.20
C PHE A 59 5.83 -4.59 -7.89
N GLU A 60 6.89 -4.61 -8.70
CA GLU A 60 7.37 -3.45 -9.45
C GLU A 60 6.31 -2.93 -10.43
N ALA A 61 5.69 -3.83 -11.20
CA ALA A 61 4.62 -3.47 -12.13
C ALA A 61 3.44 -2.80 -11.41
N ARG A 62 3.01 -3.35 -10.27
CA ARG A 62 1.94 -2.76 -9.46
C ARG A 62 2.34 -1.40 -8.89
N PHE A 63 3.57 -1.27 -8.40
CA PHE A 63 4.07 -0.02 -7.84
C PHE A 63 4.12 1.10 -8.88
N HIS A 64 4.49 0.76 -10.11
CA HIS A 64 4.43 1.68 -11.25
C HIS A 64 2.98 2.13 -11.52
N GLU A 65 2.04 1.19 -11.64
CA GLU A 65 0.62 1.49 -11.88
C GLU A 65 0.01 2.37 -10.77
N LEU A 66 0.35 2.10 -9.51
CA LEU A 66 -0.01 2.94 -8.35
C LEU A 66 0.48 4.39 -8.50
N SER A 67 1.72 4.54 -8.97
CA SER A 67 2.35 5.85 -9.16
C SER A 67 1.64 6.61 -10.30
N GLU A 68 1.29 5.94 -11.38
CA GLU A 68 0.54 6.52 -12.50
C GLU A 68 -0.88 6.94 -12.10
N ILE A 69 -1.60 6.10 -11.36
CA ILE A 69 -2.95 6.44 -10.87
C ILE A 69 -2.86 7.64 -9.92
N THR A 70 -1.87 7.66 -9.03
CA THR A 70 -1.66 8.81 -8.12
C THR A 70 -1.36 10.09 -8.90
N ALA A 71 -0.53 10.02 -9.95
CA ALA A 71 -0.24 11.15 -10.80
C ALA A 71 -1.50 11.68 -11.52
N LYS A 72 -2.35 10.79 -12.05
CA LYS A 72 -3.62 11.15 -12.69
C LYS A 72 -4.62 11.81 -11.73
N VAL A 73 -4.63 11.39 -10.47
CA VAL A 73 -5.43 12.05 -9.43
C VAL A 73 -4.89 13.45 -9.14
N GLN A 74 -3.57 13.61 -9.07
CA GLN A 74 -2.93 14.89 -8.82
C GLN A 74 -3.09 15.88 -9.97
N SER A 75 -3.10 15.41 -11.22
CA SER A 75 -3.39 16.23 -12.40
C SER A 75 -4.87 16.57 -12.55
N GLY A 76 -5.75 15.87 -11.83
CA GLY A 76 -7.20 16.03 -11.95
C GLY A 76 -7.82 15.24 -13.11
N ASP A 77 -7.03 14.38 -13.78
CA ASP A 77 -7.51 13.50 -14.87
C ASP A 77 -8.37 12.34 -14.35
N LEU A 78 -8.23 12.00 -13.07
CA LEU A 78 -9.07 11.02 -12.38
C LEU A 78 -9.62 11.60 -11.09
N SER A 79 -10.89 11.31 -10.81
CA SER A 79 -11.46 11.54 -9.47
C SER A 79 -10.87 10.55 -8.45
N GLN A 80 -10.97 10.90 -7.17
CA GLN A 80 -10.58 10.02 -6.07
C GLN A 80 -11.35 8.69 -6.09
N GLN A 81 -12.62 8.71 -6.50
CA GLN A 81 -13.45 7.52 -6.59
C GLN A 81 -12.96 6.58 -7.70
N GLU A 82 -12.76 7.10 -8.91
CA GLU A 82 -12.29 6.32 -10.05
C GLU A 82 -10.89 5.74 -9.79
N ALA A 83 -10.02 6.53 -9.14
CA ALA A 83 -8.73 6.04 -8.70
C ALA A 83 -8.87 4.91 -7.67
N GLY A 84 -9.79 5.01 -6.71
CA GLY A 84 -10.09 3.93 -5.77
C GLY A 84 -10.52 2.64 -6.45
N GLU A 85 -11.38 2.73 -7.47
CA GLU A 85 -11.84 1.59 -8.26
C GLU A 85 -10.69 0.95 -9.07
N GLN A 86 -9.86 1.77 -9.72
CA GLN A 86 -8.68 1.30 -10.46
C GLN A 86 -7.66 0.64 -9.53
N LEU A 87 -7.43 1.21 -8.35
CA LEU A 87 -6.53 0.62 -7.35
C LEU A 87 -7.04 -0.72 -6.81
N ALA A 88 -8.34 -0.84 -6.60
CA ALA A 88 -8.96 -2.10 -6.17
C ALA A 88 -8.83 -3.18 -7.25
N ALA A 89 -9.07 -2.83 -8.52
CA ALA A 89 -8.90 -3.73 -9.65
C ALA A 89 -7.44 -4.17 -9.82
N SER A 90 -6.50 -3.22 -9.81
CA SER A 90 -5.05 -3.49 -9.85
C SER A 90 -4.61 -4.42 -8.72
N PHE A 91 -5.08 -4.16 -7.49
CA PHE A 91 -4.78 -5.03 -6.35
C PHE A 91 -5.31 -6.45 -6.53
N LYS A 92 -6.55 -6.60 -7.00
CA LYS A 92 -7.13 -7.93 -7.27
C LYS A 92 -6.32 -8.69 -8.31
N THR A 93 -5.98 -8.07 -9.43
CA THR A 93 -5.17 -8.70 -10.49
C THR A 93 -3.77 -9.08 -9.99
N TYR A 94 -3.12 -8.20 -9.22
CA TYR A 94 -1.85 -8.52 -8.57
C TYR A 94 -1.99 -9.73 -7.64
N ARG A 95 -3.04 -9.76 -6.79
CA ARG A 95 -3.27 -10.84 -5.82
C ARG A 95 -3.45 -12.18 -6.53
N GLU A 96 -4.28 -12.22 -7.58
CA GLU A 96 -4.53 -13.43 -8.37
C GLU A 96 -3.25 -13.96 -9.04
N LYS A 97 -2.41 -13.07 -9.59
CA LYS A 97 -1.13 -13.46 -10.18
C LYS A 97 -0.14 -13.95 -9.12
N PHE A 98 -0.07 -13.26 -7.98
CA PHE A 98 0.80 -13.63 -6.87
C PHE A 98 0.41 -15.00 -6.30
N GLU A 99 -0.87 -15.29 -6.07
CA GLU A 99 -1.31 -16.60 -5.56
C GLU A 99 -0.98 -17.78 -6.47
N LYS A 100 -0.94 -17.55 -7.78
CA LYS A 100 -0.57 -18.60 -8.74
C LYS A 100 0.90 -19.02 -8.59
N LEU A 101 1.74 -18.16 -8.02
CA LEU A 101 3.14 -18.48 -7.73
C LEU A 101 3.30 -19.32 -6.45
N LEU A 102 2.29 -19.34 -5.57
CA LEU A 102 2.41 -19.88 -4.22
C LEU A 102 1.90 -21.32 -4.12
N THR A 103 2.60 -22.11 -3.30
CA THR A 103 2.09 -23.40 -2.82
C THR A 103 0.93 -23.22 -1.84
N GLY A 104 0.20 -24.29 -1.53
CA GLY A 104 -0.90 -24.25 -0.57
C GLY A 104 -0.46 -23.75 0.82
N GLU A 105 0.69 -24.21 1.30
CA GLU A 105 1.23 -23.76 2.59
C GLU A 105 1.61 -22.27 2.57
N GLN A 106 2.25 -21.82 1.49
CA GLN A 106 2.62 -20.42 1.31
C GLN A 106 1.40 -19.50 1.23
N LYS A 107 0.28 -19.95 0.63
CA LYS A 107 -1.00 -19.21 0.65
C LYS A 107 -1.55 -19.05 2.07
N THR A 108 -1.44 -20.08 2.90
CA THR A 108 -1.85 -20.00 4.31
C THR A 108 -1.01 -18.98 5.07
N ARG A 109 0.32 -19.00 4.88
CA ARG A 109 1.22 -18.01 5.49
C ARG A 109 0.92 -16.59 5.00
N LEU A 110 0.60 -16.42 3.72
CA LEU A 110 0.17 -15.13 3.18
C LEU A 110 -1.11 -14.63 3.89
N GLY A 111 -2.10 -15.48 4.11
CA GLY A 111 -3.30 -15.13 4.87
C GLY A 111 -3.00 -14.72 6.32
N GLN A 112 -2.04 -15.38 6.98
CA GLN A 112 -1.58 -15.01 8.32
C GLN A 112 -0.89 -13.65 8.34
N TRP A 113 0.00 -13.40 7.38
CA TRP A 113 0.67 -12.10 7.20
C TRP A 113 -0.35 -10.96 7.00
N GLU A 114 -1.38 -11.20 6.19
CA GLU A 114 -2.44 -10.22 5.92
C GLU A 114 -3.27 -9.90 7.17
N ASN A 115 -3.51 -10.89 8.04
CA ASN A 115 -4.21 -10.67 9.31
C ASN A 115 -3.35 -9.95 10.37
N GLN A 116 -2.03 -10.08 10.30
CA GLN A 116 -1.08 -9.44 11.23
C GLN A 116 -0.76 -7.99 10.85
N THR A 117 -0.98 -7.57 9.61
CA THR A 117 -0.64 -6.22 9.14
C THR A 117 -1.83 -5.27 9.33
N PRO A 118 -1.82 -4.39 10.36
CA PRO A 118 -3.00 -3.62 10.77
C PRO A 118 -3.48 -2.59 9.74
N ALA A 119 -2.70 -2.30 8.71
CA ALA A 119 -3.09 -1.37 7.64
C ALA A 119 -4.30 -1.85 6.78
N ARG A 120 -4.66 -3.15 6.83
CA ARG A 120 -5.86 -3.71 6.18
C ARG A 120 -6.98 -4.07 7.15
N ALA A 121 -6.74 -4.04 8.45
CA ALA A 121 -7.70 -4.42 9.49
C ALA A 121 -8.72 -3.31 9.82
N GLY A 122 -9.06 -2.47 8.84
CA GLY A 122 -10.12 -1.46 8.98
C GLY A 122 -11.52 -2.06 9.24
N LYS A 123 -11.67 -3.40 9.25
CA LYS A 123 -12.96 -4.05 9.49
C LYS A 123 -12.87 -5.52 9.96
N LYS A 124 -12.04 -5.84 10.96
CA LYS A 124 -12.13 -7.15 11.69
C LYS A 124 -11.75 -7.02 13.16
N ARG A 125 -12.31 -6.02 13.85
CA ARG A 125 -12.33 -5.99 15.33
C ARG A 125 -13.71 -6.28 15.92
N SER A 126 -14.76 -6.28 15.09
CA SER A 126 -16.12 -6.63 15.52
C SER A 126 -16.31 -8.13 15.74
N ASP A 127 -15.59 -8.98 15.00
CA ASP A 127 -15.97 -10.40 14.90
C ASP A 127 -15.20 -11.31 15.88
N LEU A 128 -14.20 -10.77 16.58
CA LEU A 128 -13.39 -11.51 17.56
C LEU A 128 -13.87 -11.36 19.01
N ASN A 129 -14.78 -10.41 19.28
CA ASN A 129 -15.25 -10.13 20.64
C ASN A 129 -16.55 -10.88 21.00
N ASP A 130 -17.24 -11.49 20.03
CA ASP A 130 -18.48 -12.23 20.26
C ASP A 130 -18.21 -13.68 20.73
N SER A 131 -17.12 -14.29 20.27
CA SER A 131 -16.73 -15.64 20.73
C SER A 131 -16.31 -15.67 22.20
N GLU A 132 -15.70 -14.60 22.72
CA GLU A 132 -15.33 -14.51 24.15
C GLU A 132 -16.51 -14.08 25.05
N ARG A 133 -17.54 -13.45 24.48
CA ARG A 133 -18.78 -13.12 25.22
C ARG A 133 -19.73 -14.32 25.34
N ALA A 134 -19.83 -15.15 24.32
CA ALA A 134 -20.69 -16.34 24.35
C ALA A 134 -20.24 -17.34 25.44
N SER A 135 -18.94 -17.57 25.58
CA SER A 135 -18.40 -18.52 26.58
C SER A 135 -18.51 -18.03 28.03
N GLN A 136 -18.56 -16.71 28.25
CA GLN A 136 -18.73 -16.14 29.60
C GLN A 136 -20.19 -16.07 30.04
N GLN A 137 -21.15 -16.07 29.11
CA GLN A 137 -22.57 -15.99 29.44
C GLN A 137 -23.17 -17.36 29.82
N GLU A 138 -22.66 -18.48 29.28
CA GLU A 138 -23.10 -19.83 29.67
C GLU A 138 -22.55 -20.29 31.03
N SER A 139 -21.46 -19.68 31.52
CA SER A 139 -20.92 -19.99 32.85
C SER A 139 -21.65 -19.26 33.99
N ALA A 140 -22.48 -18.26 33.67
CA ALA A 140 -23.15 -17.41 34.66
C ALA A 140 -24.61 -17.81 34.95
N THR A 141 -25.23 -18.67 34.15
CA THR A 141 -26.64 -19.11 34.32
C THR A 141 -26.78 -20.55 34.82
N GLY A 142 -25.67 -21.25 35.09
CA GLY A 142 -25.63 -22.63 35.57
C GLY A 142 -25.43 -22.79 37.08
N ARG A 143 -26.08 -22.00 37.94
CA ARG A 143 -26.23 -22.31 39.38
C ARG A 143 -27.27 -21.42 40.06
N THR A 144 -28.52 -21.88 40.09
CA THR A 144 -29.40 -22.11 41.26
C THR A 144 -30.80 -22.41 40.76
#